data_AF-A0A7C3P9Q1-F1
#
_entry.id   AF-A0A7C3P9Q1-F1
#
_cell.length_a   1.000
_cell.length_b   1.000
_cell.length_c   1.000
_cell.angle_alpha   90.00
_cell.angle_beta   90.00
_cell.angle_gamma   90.00
#
_symmetry.space_group_name_H-M   'P 1'
#
loop_
_entity.id
_entity.type
_entity.pdbx_description
1 polymer ?
#
loop_
_entity_poly.entity_id
_entity_poly.type
_entity_poly.pdbx_seq_one_letter_code
_entity_poly.pdbx_strand_id
1 'polypeptide(L)'
;MEHRVSRCRTRRACAARRRRNVSEAENSTSRLPQVALVAPGVRMDTARALARALTQVELLFCAQEELTVDQLRHAHLVVILAGADGVDAAIGAMRRVLQLRRDALVLVLAERLNASEAAEIIRRGGIDAAAEGSDAGAALAVLVAKNLAAAEARSSERKRDQELQNTLLLQRQRIDELETEVLQLERMAWTDALTGLANRRQVHERLPQLFAEAVRYQTDLACMMVDLDGFKAINDTLGHTRGDDLLQATARTIIEEVRTADLAARYGGDEFLVLMPQTNCRTAALVAGRLSTSFHRSAAAGAGGVRCGMSIGVSCLSVSRPLDGKDLIMHADNALYAAKHDGKGRIMICGPDGVNCDVVLTESLAQ
;
A
#
# COMPACT_ATOMS: atom_id res chain seq x y z
N MET A 1 32.74 -37.70 16.45
CA MET A 1 31.73 -36.91 15.70
C MET A 1 30.48 -37.76 15.43
N GLU A 2 30.00 -38.57 16.39
CA GLU A 2 28.90 -39.54 16.15
C GLU A 2 27.80 -39.57 17.22
N HIS A 3 27.83 -38.70 18.24
CA HIS A 3 26.80 -38.71 19.31
C HIS A 3 25.72 -37.63 19.21
N ARG A 4 25.65 -36.86 18.11
CA ARG A 4 24.62 -35.80 17.93
C ARG A 4 23.54 -36.08 16.87
N VAL A 5 23.61 -37.21 16.14
CA VAL A 5 22.65 -37.50 15.05
C VAL A 5 21.49 -38.44 15.48
N SER A 6 21.61 -39.14 16.61
CA SER A 6 20.58 -40.09 17.09
C SER A 6 19.34 -39.43 17.74
N ARG A 7 19.47 -38.24 18.34
CA ARG A 7 18.34 -37.55 19.00
C ARG A 7 17.36 -36.84 18.05
N CYS A 8 17.66 -36.78 16.74
CA CYS A 8 16.82 -36.08 15.76
C CYS A 8 15.76 -37.00 15.09
N ARG A 9 15.96 -38.33 15.09
CA ARG A 9 15.01 -39.29 14.48
C ARG A 9 13.85 -39.69 15.40
N THR A 10 14.03 -39.69 16.72
CA THR A 10 12.96 -40.04 17.69
C THR A 10 11.93 -38.93 17.91
N ARG A 11 12.25 -37.66 17.67
CA ARG A 11 11.27 -36.55 17.74
C ARG A 11 10.33 -36.50 16.53
N ARG A 12 10.78 -36.90 15.32
CA ARG A 12 9.92 -36.97 14.12
C ARG A 12 8.94 -38.15 14.16
N ALA A 13 9.34 -39.30 14.72
CA ALA A 13 8.45 -40.46 14.87
C ALA A 13 7.34 -40.24 15.93
N CYS A 14 7.63 -39.50 17.01
CA CYS A 14 6.65 -39.17 18.05
C CYS A 14 5.65 -38.09 17.58
N ALA A 15 6.10 -37.14 16.75
CA ALA A 15 5.22 -36.15 16.10
C ALA A 15 4.31 -36.76 15.03
N ALA A 16 4.77 -37.79 14.30
CA ALA A 16 3.96 -38.51 13.31
C ALA A 16 2.90 -39.43 13.95
N ARG A 17 3.19 -40.04 15.11
CA ARG A 17 2.20 -40.82 15.89
C ARG A 17 1.16 -39.93 16.58
N ARG A 18 1.55 -38.74 17.06
CA ARG A 18 0.57 -37.74 17.53
C ARG A 18 -0.30 -37.19 16.40
N ARG A 19 0.21 -37.06 15.16
CA ARG A 19 -0.60 -36.65 14.01
C ARG A 19 -1.56 -37.74 13.51
N ARG A 20 -1.20 -39.03 13.61
CA ARG A 20 -2.11 -40.14 13.27
C ARG A 20 -3.20 -40.39 14.32
N ASN A 21 -2.91 -40.18 15.61
CA ASN A 21 -3.93 -40.26 16.65
C ASN A 21 -4.86 -39.03 16.69
N VAL A 22 -4.47 -37.92 16.06
CA VAL A 22 -5.35 -36.76 15.86
C VAL A 22 -6.28 -36.97 14.66
N SER A 23 -5.84 -37.68 13.62
CA SER A 23 -6.70 -37.97 12.45
C SER A 23 -7.72 -39.10 12.66
N GLU A 24 -7.53 -39.98 13.65
CA GLU A 24 -8.50 -41.06 13.96
C GLU A 24 -9.50 -40.67 15.06
N ALA A 25 -9.28 -39.57 15.77
CA ALA A 25 -10.24 -39.01 16.75
C ALA A 25 -11.20 -37.97 16.14
N GLU A 26 -11.01 -37.60 14.87
CA GLU A 26 -11.87 -36.64 14.14
C GLU A 26 -13.16 -37.27 13.59
N ASN A 27 -13.44 -38.54 13.87
CA ASN A 27 -14.63 -39.24 13.37
C ASN A 27 -15.61 -39.72 14.46
N SER A 28 -15.48 -39.25 15.71
CA SER A 28 -16.60 -39.26 16.66
C SER A 28 -17.25 -37.88 16.63
N THR A 29 -18.41 -37.76 16.00
CA THR A 29 -19.27 -36.58 16.05
C THR A 29 -19.85 -36.39 17.47
N SER A 30 -19.02 -36.10 18.48
CA SER A 30 -19.51 -35.46 19.69
C SER A 30 -19.77 -33.99 19.33
N ARG A 31 -21.04 -33.58 19.27
CA ARG A 31 -21.36 -32.20 18.95
C ARG A 31 -20.84 -31.35 20.10
N LEU A 32 -20.00 -30.35 19.86
CA LEU A 32 -19.56 -29.48 20.96
C LEU A 32 -20.79 -28.86 21.66
N PRO A 33 -20.81 -28.77 23.00
CA PRO A 33 -21.99 -28.36 23.73
C PRO A 33 -22.37 -26.93 23.37
N GLN A 34 -23.58 -26.76 22.86
CA GLN A 34 -24.09 -25.48 22.37
C GLN A 34 -24.72 -24.66 23.50
N VAL A 35 -25.19 -25.34 24.55
CA VAL A 35 -25.79 -24.72 25.73
C VAL A 35 -25.07 -25.21 26.99
N ALA A 36 -24.63 -24.29 27.84
CA ALA A 36 -24.14 -24.61 29.17
C ALA A 36 -25.23 -24.37 30.21
N LEU A 37 -25.56 -25.37 31.01
CA LEU A 37 -26.48 -25.28 32.13
C LEU A 37 -25.69 -25.06 33.42
N VAL A 38 -25.88 -23.90 34.05
CA VAL A 38 -25.23 -23.54 35.30
C VAL A 38 -26.26 -23.59 36.42
N ALA A 39 -26.05 -24.44 37.41
CA ALA A 39 -26.96 -24.57 38.56
C ALA A 39 -26.23 -24.13 39.84
N PRO A 40 -26.70 -23.06 40.52
CA PRO A 40 -26.26 -22.67 41.87
C PRO A 40 -26.56 -23.74 42.94
N GLY A 41 -27.50 -24.65 42.66
CA GLY A 41 -27.84 -25.83 43.46
C GLY A 41 -28.47 -26.89 42.55
N VAL A 42 -28.07 -28.16 42.69
CA VAL A 42 -28.42 -29.22 41.73
C VAL A 42 -29.90 -29.56 41.81
N ARG A 43 -30.70 -29.05 40.86
CA ARG A 43 -32.04 -29.59 40.55
C ARG A 43 -32.01 -30.30 39.21
N MET A 44 -32.08 -31.62 39.27
CA MET A 44 -32.03 -32.46 38.09
C MET A 44 -33.33 -32.46 37.27
N ASP A 45 -34.46 -31.99 37.80
CA ASP A 45 -35.75 -32.18 37.13
C ASP A 45 -35.99 -31.22 35.96
N THR A 46 -35.73 -29.91 36.13
CA THR A 46 -35.79 -28.93 35.03
C THR A 46 -34.71 -29.18 34.00
N ALA A 47 -33.50 -29.49 34.46
CA ALA A 47 -32.38 -29.96 33.64
C ALA A 47 -32.76 -31.18 32.77
N ARG A 48 -33.37 -32.22 33.37
CA ARG A 48 -33.86 -33.40 32.66
C ARG A 48 -35.01 -33.06 31.71
N ALA A 49 -35.91 -32.15 32.09
CA ALA A 49 -37.01 -31.72 31.24
C ALA A 49 -36.49 -31.02 29.98
N LEU A 50 -35.52 -30.11 30.13
CA LEU A 50 -34.82 -29.47 29.02
C LEU A 50 -34.07 -30.48 28.16
N ALA A 51 -33.33 -31.40 28.77
CA ALA A 51 -32.62 -32.46 28.04
C ALA A 51 -33.56 -33.36 27.23
N ARG A 52 -34.76 -33.66 27.75
CA ARG A 52 -35.78 -34.43 27.03
C ARG A 52 -36.43 -33.64 25.89
N ALA A 53 -36.62 -32.33 26.05
CA ALA A 53 -37.26 -31.50 25.05
C ALA A 53 -36.29 -31.06 23.93
N LEU A 54 -35.00 -30.91 24.23
CA LEU A 54 -33.95 -30.43 23.33
C LEU A 54 -33.02 -31.57 22.88
N THR A 55 -33.59 -32.67 22.39
CA THR A 55 -32.83 -33.89 22.04
C THR A 55 -31.75 -33.72 20.98
N GLN A 56 -31.78 -32.62 20.22
CA GLN A 56 -30.80 -32.31 19.17
C GLN A 56 -29.69 -31.34 19.61
N VAL A 57 -29.74 -30.83 20.85
CA VAL A 57 -28.80 -29.85 21.40
C VAL A 57 -27.93 -30.52 22.45
N GLU A 58 -26.60 -30.45 22.30
CA GLU A 58 -25.71 -30.92 23.38
C GLU A 58 -25.67 -29.90 24.53
N LEU A 59 -25.98 -30.40 25.72
CA LEU A 59 -26.03 -29.64 26.98
C LEU A 59 -24.81 -29.97 27.83
N LEU A 60 -24.07 -28.95 28.25
CA LEU A 60 -22.99 -29.10 29.22
C LEU A 60 -23.48 -28.66 30.60
N PHE A 61 -23.45 -29.56 31.59
CA PHE A 61 -23.79 -29.21 32.97
C PHE A 61 -22.56 -28.70 33.70
N CYS A 62 -22.68 -27.54 34.36
CA CYS A 62 -21.62 -26.91 35.13
C CYS A 62 -22.11 -26.56 36.54
N ALA A 63 -21.37 -26.99 37.56
CA ALA A 63 -21.56 -26.48 38.92
C ALA A 63 -21.02 -25.04 39.01
N GLN A 64 -21.75 -24.14 39.68
CA GLN A 64 -21.34 -22.73 39.78
C GLN A 64 -19.94 -22.54 40.39
N GLU A 65 -19.58 -23.36 41.37
CA GLU A 65 -18.31 -23.28 42.12
C GLU A 65 -17.09 -23.68 41.28
N GLU A 66 -17.29 -24.46 40.21
CA GLU A 66 -16.23 -25.02 39.37
C GLU A 66 -16.19 -24.41 37.96
N LEU A 67 -16.87 -23.28 37.73
CA LEU A 67 -16.99 -22.68 36.40
C LEU A 67 -15.62 -22.22 35.85
N THR A 68 -15.24 -22.76 34.70
CA THR A 68 -13.99 -22.41 33.98
C THR A 68 -14.25 -21.81 32.60
N VAL A 69 -13.25 -21.08 32.07
CA VAL A 69 -13.28 -20.53 30.70
C VAL A 69 -13.40 -21.64 29.66
N ASP A 70 -12.80 -22.80 29.92
CA ASP A 70 -12.73 -23.91 28.95
C ASP A 70 -14.08 -24.61 28.77
N GLN A 71 -14.80 -24.85 29.88
CA GLN A 71 -16.20 -25.29 29.84
C GLN A 71 -17.08 -24.27 29.13
N LEU A 72 -16.79 -22.98 29.36
CA LEU A 72 -17.34 -21.82 28.66
C LEU A 72 -17.26 -21.94 27.14
N ARG A 73 -16.13 -22.45 26.63
CA ARG A 73 -15.56 -22.12 25.31
C ARG A 73 -16.48 -22.32 24.11
N HIS A 74 -17.39 -23.28 24.17
CA HIS A 74 -18.24 -23.63 23.02
C HIS A 74 -19.72 -23.33 23.23
N ALA A 75 -20.13 -22.93 24.44
CA ALA A 75 -21.53 -22.66 24.77
C ALA A 75 -21.98 -21.30 24.22
N HIS A 76 -22.78 -21.31 23.16
CA HIS A 76 -23.36 -20.10 22.56
C HIS A 76 -24.41 -19.45 23.46
N LEU A 77 -25.11 -20.27 24.24
CA LEU A 77 -26.07 -19.85 25.26
C LEU A 77 -25.68 -20.47 26.60
N VAL A 78 -25.73 -19.66 27.67
CA VAL A 78 -25.58 -20.13 29.04
C VAL A 78 -26.93 -19.98 29.73
N VAL A 79 -27.44 -21.06 30.28
CA VAL A 79 -28.73 -21.11 30.96
C VAL A 79 -28.47 -21.33 32.45
N ILE A 80 -28.88 -20.37 33.27
CA ILE A 80 -28.73 -20.44 34.72
C ILE A 80 -30.04 -20.93 35.32
N LEU A 81 -30.00 -22.05 36.04
CA LEU A 81 -31.15 -22.66 36.70
C LEU A 81 -31.16 -22.27 38.18
N ALA A 82 -31.97 -21.29 38.56
CA ALA A 82 -32.11 -20.78 39.91
C ALA A 82 -33.17 -21.56 40.70
N GLY A 83 -32.74 -22.24 41.77
CA GLY A 83 -33.62 -22.98 42.69
C GLY A 83 -34.13 -22.11 43.84
N ALA A 84 -34.28 -22.73 45.02
CA ALA A 84 -34.79 -22.07 46.24
C ALA A 84 -33.91 -20.93 46.77
N ASP A 85 -32.64 -20.89 46.38
CA ASP A 85 -31.68 -19.83 46.75
C ASP A 85 -32.02 -18.47 46.10
N GLY A 86 -32.99 -18.46 45.16
CA GLY A 86 -33.57 -17.25 44.61
C GLY A 86 -32.73 -16.54 43.55
N VAL A 87 -33.16 -15.34 43.20
CA VAL A 87 -32.65 -14.55 42.06
C VAL A 87 -31.25 -14.00 42.32
N ASP A 88 -30.90 -13.73 43.57
CA ASP A 88 -29.57 -13.21 43.94
C ASP A 88 -28.44 -14.18 43.62
N ALA A 89 -28.65 -15.48 43.88
CA ALA A 89 -27.71 -16.54 43.51
C ALA A 89 -27.53 -16.61 41.99
N ALA A 90 -28.63 -16.48 41.24
CA ALA A 90 -28.61 -16.47 39.78
C ALA A 90 -27.83 -15.27 39.21
N ILE A 91 -28.01 -14.08 39.80
CA ILE A 91 -27.25 -12.87 39.43
C ILE A 91 -25.76 -13.06 39.73
N GLY A 92 -25.42 -13.71 40.85
CA GLY A 92 -24.04 -14.08 41.18
C GLY A 92 -23.41 -15.01 40.14
N ALA A 93 -24.12 -16.07 39.75
CA ALA A 93 -23.70 -17.00 38.71
C ALA A 93 -23.53 -16.29 37.35
N MET A 94 -24.48 -15.44 36.97
CA MET A 94 -24.43 -14.67 35.73
C MET A 94 -23.22 -13.75 35.69
N ARG A 95 -22.94 -13.05 36.79
CA ARG A 95 -21.74 -12.21 36.90
C ARG A 95 -20.47 -13.03 36.68
N ARG A 96 -20.41 -14.24 37.24
CA ARG A 96 -19.27 -15.14 37.06
C ARG A 96 -19.12 -15.59 35.60
N VAL A 97 -20.21 -15.97 34.94
CA VAL A 97 -20.22 -16.33 33.51
C VAL A 97 -19.69 -15.17 32.66
N LEU A 98 -20.23 -13.97 32.84
CA LEU A 98 -19.85 -12.78 32.06
C LEU A 98 -18.41 -12.31 32.35
N GLN A 99 -17.85 -12.63 33.51
CA GLN A 99 -16.43 -12.42 33.79
C GLN A 99 -15.53 -13.37 33.01
N LEU A 100 -15.93 -14.64 32.88
CA LEU A 100 -15.17 -15.66 32.16
C LEU A 100 -15.32 -15.55 30.65
N ARG A 101 -16.51 -15.12 30.19
CA ARG A 101 -16.87 -14.95 28.78
C ARG A 101 -17.82 -13.74 28.65
N ARG A 102 -17.26 -12.59 28.32
CA ARG A 102 -18.04 -11.33 28.18
C ARG A 102 -19.11 -11.36 27.11
N ASP A 103 -18.94 -12.20 26.09
CA ASP A 103 -19.84 -12.32 24.95
C ASP A 103 -20.88 -13.44 25.11
N ALA A 104 -20.93 -14.11 26.26
CA ALA A 104 -21.92 -15.13 26.57
C ALA A 104 -23.33 -14.53 26.58
N LEU A 105 -24.29 -15.22 25.97
CA LEU A 105 -25.70 -14.89 26.17
C LEU A 105 -26.21 -15.69 27.36
N VAL A 106 -26.79 -15.02 28.35
CA VAL A 106 -27.20 -15.65 29.61
C VAL A 106 -28.71 -15.59 29.78
N LEU A 107 -29.37 -16.75 29.78
CA LEU A 107 -30.79 -16.92 30.11
C LEU A 107 -30.90 -17.39 31.56
N VAL A 108 -31.79 -16.78 32.35
CA VAL A 108 -32.03 -17.20 33.75
C VAL A 108 -33.41 -17.82 33.88
N LEU A 109 -33.46 -19.03 34.43
CA LEU A 109 -34.69 -19.78 34.69
C LEU A 109 -34.83 -19.96 36.19
N ALA A 110 -35.93 -19.52 36.79
CA ALA A 110 -36.13 -19.56 38.24
C ALA A 110 -37.47 -20.18 38.62
N GLU A 111 -37.62 -20.81 39.78
CA GLU A 111 -38.93 -21.38 40.18
C GLU A 111 -40.03 -20.33 40.33
N ARG A 112 -39.67 -19.19 40.93
CA ARG A 112 -40.54 -18.04 41.09
C ARG A 112 -39.76 -16.83 40.62
N LEU A 113 -40.38 -16.08 39.73
CA LEU A 113 -39.81 -14.86 39.21
C LEU A 113 -40.91 -13.81 39.11
N ASN A 114 -40.72 -12.68 39.78
CA ASN A 114 -41.59 -11.52 39.60
C ASN A 114 -41.03 -10.57 38.52
N ALA A 115 -41.84 -9.62 38.08
CA ALA A 115 -41.46 -8.70 37.01
C ALA A 115 -40.24 -7.82 37.37
N SER A 116 -40.08 -7.45 38.65
CA SER A 116 -38.95 -6.62 39.11
C SER A 116 -37.63 -7.39 39.05
N GLU A 117 -37.65 -8.64 39.48
CA GLU A 117 -36.52 -9.57 39.44
C GLU A 117 -36.11 -9.90 38.01
N ALA A 118 -37.09 -10.23 37.14
CA ALA A 118 -36.83 -10.45 35.72
C ALA A 118 -36.17 -9.22 35.08
N ALA A 119 -36.68 -8.02 35.36
CA ALA A 119 -36.10 -6.79 34.87
C ALA A 119 -34.70 -6.53 35.42
N GLU A 120 -34.40 -6.93 36.66
CA GLU A 120 -33.06 -6.83 37.22
C GLU A 120 -32.06 -7.74 36.51
N ILE A 121 -32.45 -8.99 36.21
CA ILE A 121 -31.61 -9.91 35.45
C ILE A 121 -31.23 -9.30 34.09
N ILE A 122 -32.20 -8.74 33.36
CA ILE A 122 -31.93 -8.09 32.07
C ILE A 122 -31.01 -6.88 32.23
N ARG A 123 -31.28 -6.01 33.21
CA ARG A 123 -30.43 -4.83 33.50
C ARG A 123 -28.99 -5.21 33.82
N ARG A 124 -28.77 -6.41 34.37
CA ARG A 124 -27.45 -6.92 34.78
C ARG A 124 -26.75 -7.70 33.67
N GLY A 125 -27.33 -7.81 32.47
CA GLY A 125 -26.71 -8.43 31.30
C GLY A 125 -27.29 -9.79 30.89
N GLY A 126 -28.38 -10.25 31.53
CA GLY A 126 -29.14 -11.40 31.05
C GLY A 126 -29.84 -11.08 29.74
N ILE A 127 -29.86 -12.02 28.81
CA ILE A 127 -30.59 -11.84 27.55
C ILE A 127 -32.10 -12.01 27.76
N ASP A 128 -32.48 -12.86 28.71
CA ASP A 128 -33.87 -13.25 28.95
C ASP A 128 -34.01 -13.89 30.35
N ALA A 129 -35.22 -13.93 30.89
CA ALA A 129 -35.50 -14.56 32.18
C ALA A 129 -36.93 -15.12 32.27
N ALA A 130 -37.11 -16.32 32.84
CA ALA A 130 -38.42 -16.96 32.94
C ALA A 130 -38.63 -17.77 34.23
N ALA A 131 -39.91 -17.92 34.62
CA ALA A 131 -40.31 -18.73 35.77
C ALA A 131 -40.66 -20.18 35.37
N GLU A 132 -40.31 -21.16 36.22
CA GLU A 132 -40.71 -22.56 36.08
C GLU A 132 -42.16 -22.76 36.59
N GLY A 133 -43.14 -22.72 35.70
CA GLY A 133 -44.52 -23.14 35.96
C GLY A 133 -44.75 -24.67 35.97
N SER A 134 -45.96 -25.11 36.37
CA SER A 134 -46.34 -26.52 36.51
C SER A 134 -46.39 -27.33 35.20
N ASP A 135 -46.37 -26.67 34.04
CA ASP A 135 -46.28 -27.26 32.70
C ASP A 135 -45.09 -26.68 31.90
N ALA A 136 -44.07 -26.19 32.61
CA ALA A 136 -43.03 -25.33 32.03
C ALA A 136 -42.08 -26.02 31.06
N GLY A 137 -41.97 -27.35 31.05
CA GLY A 137 -40.96 -28.05 30.24
C GLY A 137 -40.99 -27.66 28.76
N ALA A 138 -42.18 -27.59 28.16
CA ALA A 138 -42.34 -27.23 26.75
C ALA A 138 -42.09 -25.73 26.47
N ALA A 139 -42.63 -24.84 27.30
CA ALA A 139 -42.45 -23.39 27.16
C ALA A 139 -40.99 -22.98 27.36
N LEU A 140 -40.31 -23.59 28.34
CA LEU A 140 -38.90 -23.38 28.65
C LEU A 140 -38.01 -23.87 27.51
N ALA A 141 -38.33 -25.02 26.92
CA ALA A 141 -37.61 -25.54 25.76
C ALA A 141 -37.72 -24.60 24.54
N VAL A 142 -38.91 -24.04 24.28
CA VAL A 142 -39.09 -23.03 23.23
C VAL A 142 -38.24 -21.79 23.50
N LEU A 143 -38.19 -21.32 24.75
CA LEU A 143 -37.40 -20.15 25.13
C LEU A 143 -35.89 -20.37 24.95
N VAL A 144 -35.40 -21.53 25.39
CA VAL A 144 -33.99 -21.93 25.22
C VAL A 144 -33.66 -22.08 23.73
N ALA A 145 -34.53 -22.73 22.94
CA ALA A 145 -34.33 -22.89 21.50
C ALA A 145 -34.28 -21.55 20.76
N LYS A 146 -35.20 -20.62 21.09
CA LYS A 146 -35.22 -19.27 20.51
C LYS A 146 -33.93 -18.50 20.82
N ASN A 147 -33.50 -18.51 22.09
CA ASN A 147 -32.30 -17.80 22.51
C ASN A 147 -31.02 -18.46 21.95
N LEU A 148 -31.01 -19.78 21.79
CA LEU A 148 -29.91 -20.49 21.15
C LEU A 148 -29.79 -20.12 19.66
N ALA A 149 -30.91 -20.11 18.92
CA ALA A 149 -30.90 -19.68 17.52
C ALA A 149 -30.41 -18.23 17.36
N ALA A 150 -30.80 -17.34 18.27
CA ALA A 150 -30.29 -15.97 18.30
C ALA A 150 -28.78 -15.91 18.60
N ALA A 151 -28.28 -16.79 19.48
CA ALA A 151 -26.86 -16.89 19.80
C ALA A 151 -26.02 -17.36 18.61
N GLU A 152 -26.49 -18.40 17.91
CA GLU A 152 -25.85 -18.93 16.72
C GLU A 152 -25.83 -17.91 15.58
N ALA A 153 -26.95 -17.21 15.34
CA ALA A 153 -27.04 -16.14 14.35
C ALA A 153 -25.98 -15.05 14.59
N ARG A 154 -25.89 -14.54 15.83
CA ARG A 154 -24.90 -13.52 16.21
C ARG A 154 -23.46 -14.02 16.08
N SER A 155 -23.19 -15.27 16.43
CA SER A 155 -21.86 -15.87 16.25
C SER A 155 -21.48 -15.97 14.77
N SER A 156 -22.44 -16.34 13.92
CA SER A 156 -22.23 -16.45 12.47
C SER A 156 -21.99 -15.09 11.81
N GLU A 157 -22.73 -14.06 12.22
CA GLU A 157 -22.58 -12.69 11.73
C GLU A 157 -21.22 -12.12 12.08
N ARG A 158 -20.80 -12.23 13.36
CA ARG A 158 -19.46 -11.79 13.79
C ARG A 158 -18.33 -12.47 13.02
N LYS A 159 -18.47 -13.77 12.72
CA LYS A 159 -17.48 -14.49 11.92
C LYS A 159 -17.41 -13.92 10.49
N ARG A 160 -18.56 -13.67 9.86
CA ARG A 160 -18.63 -13.05 8.53
C ARG A 160 -18.04 -11.65 8.52
N ASP A 161 -18.36 -10.82 9.53
CA ASP A 161 -17.81 -9.47 9.65
C ASP A 161 -16.29 -9.50 9.80
N GLN A 162 -15.76 -10.43 10.60
CA GLN A 162 -14.33 -10.59 10.77
C GLN A 162 -13.65 -11.07 9.48
N GLU A 163 -14.25 -12.03 8.76
CA GLU A 163 -13.76 -12.51 7.46
C GLU A 163 -13.77 -11.40 6.41
N LEU A 164 -14.84 -10.60 6.37
CA LEU A 164 -14.96 -9.45 5.49
C LEU A 164 -13.90 -8.40 5.82
N GLN A 165 -13.70 -8.05 7.09
CA GLN A 165 -12.66 -7.13 7.52
C GLN A 165 -11.26 -7.61 7.12
N ASN A 166 -10.97 -8.89 7.35
CA ASN A 166 -9.69 -9.49 6.95
C ASN A 166 -9.48 -9.42 5.43
N THR A 167 -10.54 -9.70 4.65
CA THR A 167 -10.49 -9.63 3.19
C THR A 167 -10.26 -8.21 2.69
N LEU A 168 -10.96 -7.22 3.26
CA LEU A 168 -10.79 -5.81 2.91
C LEU A 168 -9.38 -5.30 3.24
N LEU A 169 -8.81 -5.72 4.37
CA LEU A 169 -7.43 -5.38 4.73
C LEU A 169 -6.42 -5.94 3.72
N LEU A 170 -6.58 -7.21 3.33
CA LEU A 170 -5.73 -7.84 2.30
C LEU A 170 -5.87 -7.15 0.94
N GLN A 171 -7.10 -6.79 0.53
CA GLN A 171 -7.33 -6.05 -0.71
C GLN A 171 -6.66 -4.69 -0.70
N ARG A 172 -6.75 -3.96 0.43
CA ARG A 172 -6.11 -2.65 0.57
C ARG A 172 -4.59 -2.77 0.44
N GLN A 173 -3.98 -3.73 1.14
CA GLN A 173 -2.54 -3.99 1.01
C GLN A 173 -2.14 -4.27 -0.44
N ARG A 174 -2.97 -5.04 -1.17
CA ARG A 174 -2.69 -5.36 -2.57
C ARG A 174 -2.78 -4.14 -3.50
N ILE A 175 -3.70 -3.22 -3.23
CA ILE A 175 -3.81 -1.96 -3.97
C ILE A 175 -2.56 -1.11 -3.75
N ASP A 176 -2.14 -0.93 -2.49
CA ASP A 176 -0.95 -0.14 -2.15
C ASP A 176 0.33 -0.71 -2.80
N GLU A 177 0.47 -2.04 -2.85
CA GLU A 177 1.55 -2.74 -3.57
C GLU A 177 1.54 -2.41 -5.07
N LEU A 178 0.38 -2.56 -5.71
CA LEU A 178 0.23 -2.32 -7.15
C LEU A 178 0.49 -0.85 -7.50
N GLU A 179 0.03 0.10 -6.69
CA GLU A 179 0.30 1.53 -6.90
C GLU A 179 1.81 1.82 -6.86
N THR A 180 2.52 1.21 -5.91
CA THR A 180 3.97 1.37 -5.79
C THR A 180 4.70 0.79 -7.00
N GLU A 181 4.28 -0.40 -7.47
CA GLU A 181 4.83 -1.03 -8.68
C GLU A 181 4.57 -0.18 -9.93
N VAL A 182 3.36 0.35 -10.10
CA VAL A 182 3.01 1.23 -11.22
C VAL A 182 3.90 2.47 -11.22
N LEU A 183 4.09 3.14 -10.07
CA LEU A 183 4.96 4.32 -9.98
C LEU A 183 6.44 4.02 -10.27
N GLN A 184 6.90 2.80 -9.97
CA GLN A 184 8.26 2.37 -10.33
C GLN A 184 8.37 2.10 -11.83
N LEU A 185 7.39 1.40 -12.41
CA LEU A 185 7.33 1.14 -13.85
C LEU A 185 7.24 2.42 -14.66
N GLU A 186 6.43 3.39 -14.22
CA GLU A 186 6.34 4.72 -14.85
C GLU A 186 7.69 5.45 -14.79
N ARG A 187 8.36 5.47 -13.64
CA ARG A 187 9.70 6.07 -13.54
C ARG A 187 10.68 5.40 -14.49
N MET A 188 10.72 4.07 -14.55
CA MET A 188 11.59 3.35 -15.49
C MET A 188 11.22 3.58 -16.96
N ALA A 189 9.94 3.77 -17.26
CA ALA A 189 9.46 4.00 -18.62
C ALA A 189 9.80 5.40 -19.13
N TRP A 190 9.81 6.40 -18.24
CA TRP A 190 9.89 7.83 -18.61
C TRP A 190 11.20 8.53 -18.24
N THR A 191 11.96 8.02 -17.27
CA THR A 191 13.19 8.68 -16.80
C THR A 191 14.45 7.90 -17.18
N ASP A 192 15.57 8.61 -17.29
CA ASP A 192 16.90 8.03 -17.42
C ASP A 192 17.44 7.66 -16.03
N ALA A 193 17.82 6.40 -15.84
CA ALA A 193 18.18 5.87 -14.51
C ALA A 193 19.46 6.50 -13.93
N LEU A 194 20.38 6.99 -14.76
CA LEU A 194 21.64 7.58 -14.29
C LEU A 194 21.45 9.03 -13.83
N THR A 195 20.72 9.81 -14.64
CA THR A 195 20.60 11.27 -14.47
C THR A 195 19.33 11.71 -13.76
N GLY A 196 18.29 10.87 -13.73
CA GLY A 196 16.96 11.21 -13.21
C GLY A 196 16.15 12.15 -14.11
N LEU A 197 16.71 12.60 -15.24
CA LEU A 197 16.00 13.39 -16.25
C LEU A 197 14.98 12.54 -17.00
N ALA A 198 14.13 13.20 -17.78
CA ALA A 198 13.32 12.52 -18.79
C ALA A 198 14.23 11.71 -19.73
N ASN A 199 13.75 10.56 -20.19
CA ASN A 199 14.44 9.81 -21.24
C ASN A 199 13.93 10.23 -22.63
N ARG A 200 14.62 9.76 -23.67
CA ARG A 200 14.24 10.01 -25.07
C ARG A 200 12.77 9.66 -25.37
N ARG A 201 12.22 8.61 -24.77
CA ARG A 201 10.82 8.20 -24.98
C ARG A 201 9.85 9.28 -24.48
N GLN A 202 10.10 9.86 -23.31
CA GLN A 202 9.25 10.94 -22.79
C GLN A 202 9.25 12.17 -23.70
N VAL A 203 10.40 12.51 -24.31
CA VAL A 203 10.47 13.60 -25.29
C VAL A 203 9.57 13.32 -26.50
N HIS A 204 9.66 12.12 -27.09
CA HIS A 204 8.84 11.73 -28.25
C HIS A 204 7.35 11.78 -27.97
N GLU A 205 6.94 11.49 -26.74
CA GLU A 205 5.54 11.48 -26.33
C GLU A 205 5.01 12.88 -26.00
N ARG A 206 5.84 13.74 -25.38
CA ARG A 206 5.42 15.10 -24.97
C ARG A 206 5.54 16.15 -26.07
N LEU A 207 6.53 16.01 -26.96
CA LEU A 207 6.83 17.00 -27.97
C LEU A 207 5.65 17.32 -28.92
N PRO A 208 4.89 16.35 -29.45
CA PRO A 208 3.75 16.66 -30.32
C PRO A 208 2.69 17.54 -29.61
N GLN A 209 2.49 17.32 -28.31
CA GLN A 209 1.52 18.06 -27.51
C GLN A 209 2.00 19.49 -27.28
N LEU A 210 3.26 19.67 -26.87
CA LEU A 210 3.86 20.99 -26.65
C LEU A 210 3.91 21.81 -27.95
N PHE A 211 4.23 21.17 -29.08
CA PHE A 211 4.26 21.82 -30.38
C PHE A 211 2.86 22.28 -30.81
N ALA A 212 1.86 21.39 -30.73
CA ALA A 212 0.49 21.72 -31.08
C ALA A 212 -0.08 22.83 -30.19
N GLU A 213 0.25 22.82 -28.89
CA GLU A 213 -0.12 23.87 -27.94
C GLU A 213 0.49 25.22 -28.33
N ALA A 214 1.77 25.26 -28.63
CA ALA A 214 2.47 26.47 -29.05
C ALA A 214 1.88 27.08 -30.33
N VAL A 215 1.61 26.25 -31.34
CA VAL A 215 0.97 26.67 -32.60
C VAL A 215 -0.44 27.21 -32.34
N ARG A 216 -1.24 26.49 -31.54
CA ARG A 216 -2.64 26.85 -31.25
C ARG A 216 -2.75 28.20 -30.54
N TYR A 217 -1.89 28.44 -29.56
CA TYR A 217 -1.93 29.66 -28.74
C TYR A 217 -1.00 30.77 -29.25
N GLN A 218 -0.35 30.58 -30.40
CA GLN A 218 0.60 31.52 -30.98
C GLN A 218 1.71 31.93 -30.00
N THR A 219 2.15 30.98 -29.17
CA THR A 219 3.29 31.14 -28.27
C THR A 219 4.51 30.45 -28.86
N ASP A 220 5.71 30.91 -28.50
CA ASP A 220 6.94 30.27 -28.99
C ASP A 220 7.25 28.96 -28.25
N LEU A 221 8.00 28.07 -28.89
CA LEU A 221 8.53 26.85 -28.32
C LEU A 221 10.00 26.75 -28.73
N ALA A 222 10.89 26.73 -27.75
CA ALA A 222 12.32 26.57 -27.97
C ALA A 222 12.78 25.15 -27.65
N CYS A 223 13.75 24.65 -28.43
CA CYS A 223 14.44 23.40 -28.20
C CYS A 223 15.95 23.69 -28.12
N MET A 224 16.60 23.13 -27.10
CA MET A 224 18.05 23.13 -26.98
C MET A 224 18.55 21.69 -27.08
N MET A 225 19.53 21.44 -27.94
CA MET A 225 20.31 20.22 -27.96
C MET A 225 21.69 20.53 -27.36
N VAL A 226 22.13 19.73 -26.41
CA VAL A 226 23.33 19.95 -25.60
C VAL A 226 24.19 18.69 -25.67
N ASP A 227 25.49 18.86 -25.84
CA ASP A 227 26.44 17.74 -25.86
C ASP A 227 27.74 18.10 -25.16
N LEU A 228 28.34 17.11 -24.48
CA LEU A 228 29.59 17.26 -23.75
C LEU A 228 30.81 17.06 -24.66
N ASP A 229 31.59 18.12 -24.83
CA ASP A 229 32.74 18.10 -25.73
C ASP A 229 33.86 17.18 -25.22
N GLY A 230 34.13 16.12 -25.98
CA GLY A 230 35.24 15.21 -25.68
C GLY A 230 34.92 14.17 -24.59
N PHE A 231 33.64 13.95 -24.29
CA PHE A 231 33.19 12.97 -23.29
C PHE A 231 33.77 11.56 -23.49
N LYS A 232 33.84 11.07 -24.73
CA LYS A 232 34.45 9.76 -25.03
C LYS A 232 35.91 9.69 -24.56
N ALA A 233 36.70 10.73 -24.81
CA ALA A 233 38.10 10.77 -24.37
C ALA A 233 38.22 10.79 -22.84
N ILE A 234 37.27 11.41 -22.15
CA ILE A 234 37.18 11.38 -20.68
C ILE A 234 36.91 9.95 -20.20
N ASN A 235 35.94 9.24 -20.78
CA ASN A 235 35.67 7.85 -20.44
C ASN A 235 36.88 6.95 -20.70
N ASP A 236 37.53 7.12 -21.84
CA ASP A 236 38.69 6.31 -22.24
C ASP A 236 39.90 6.57 -21.32
N THR A 237 40.05 7.79 -20.79
CA THR A 237 41.22 8.18 -19.96
C THR A 237 40.99 7.98 -18.46
N LEU A 238 39.78 8.28 -17.97
CA LEU A 238 39.45 8.36 -16.55
C LEU A 238 38.44 7.29 -16.09
N GLY A 239 37.95 6.48 -17.03
CA GLY A 239 36.99 5.41 -16.79
C GLY A 239 35.54 5.88 -16.75
N HIS A 240 34.63 4.94 -17.01
CA HIS A 240 33.19 5.19 -17.11
C HIS A 240 32.58 5.80 -15.84
N THR A 241 33.08 5.45 -14.64
CA THR A 241 32.59 6.04 -13.39
C THR A 241 32.75 7.55 -13.36
N ARG A 242 33.85 8.09 -13.91
CA ARG A 242 34.04 9.55 -14.01
C ARG A 242 33.16 10.19 -15.07
N GLY A 243 32.88 9.48 -16.15
CA GLY A 243 31.87 9.91 -17.11
C GLY A 243 30.49 9.98 -16.51
N ASP A 244 30.10 8.96 -15.72
CA ASP A 244 28.81 8.92 -15.03
C ASP A 244 28.66 10.08 -14.04
N ASP A 245 29.70 10.37 -13.24
CA ASP A 245 29.73 11.54 -12.36
C ASP A 245 29.50 12.85 -13.14
N LEU A 246 30.13 12.99 -14.32
CA LEU A 246 30.01 14.17 -15.17
C LEU A 246 28.61 14.30 -15.79
N LEU A 247 28.01 13.18 -16.22
CA LEU A 247 26.62 13.15 -16.71
C LEU A 247 25.64 13.56 -15.62
N GLN A 248 25.83 13.06 -14.39
CA GLN A 248 25.01 13.44 -13.24
C GLN A 248 25.17 14.92 -12.87
N ALA A 249 26.40 15.45 -12.89
CA ALA A 249 26.65 16.86 -12.66
C ALA A 249 26.01 17.75 -13.74
N THR A 250 26.07 17.32 -15.00
CA THR A 250 25.42 17.99 -16.14
C THR A 250 23.91 18.04 -15.93
N ALA A 251 23.30 16.90 -15.60
CA ALA A 251 21.86 16.82 -15.34
C ALA A 251 21.39 17.75 -14.21
N ARG A 252 22.12 17.80 -13.09
CA ARG A 252 21.83 18.72 -11.99
C ARG A 252 21.92 20.18 -12.44
N THR A 253 22.97 20.52 -13.18
CA THR A 253 23.17 21.87 -13.72
C THR A 253 22.02 22.27 -14.65
N ILE A 254 21.54 21.34 -15.50
CA ILE A 254 20.38 21.60 -16.36
C ILE A 254 19.13 21.89 -15.51
N ILE A 255 18.83 21.05 -14.51
CA ILE A 255 17.65 21.23 -13.64
C ILE A 255 17.67 22.57 -12.91
N GLU A 256 18.84 23.03 -12.46
CA GLU A 256 19.01 24.30 -11.74
C GLU A 256 18.80 25.54 -12.62
N GLU A 257 19.08 25.42 -13.93
CA GLU A 257 19.06 26.55 -14.87
C GLU A 257 17.75 26.69 -15.66
N VAL A 258 16.96 25.61 -15.74
CA VAL A 258 15.67 25.55 -16.45
C VAL A 258 14.49 25.67 -15.48
N ARG A 259 13.30 25.99 -15.99
CA ARG A 259 12.08 26.12 -15.20
C ARG A 259 11.43 24.76 -14.99
N THR A 260 10.58 24.64 -13.96
CA THR A 260 9.76 23.44 -13.73
C THR A 260 8.81 23.11 -14.89
N ALA A 261 8.42 24.11 -15.69
CA ALA A 261 7.60 23.92 -16.88
C ALA A 261 8.39 23.39 -18.10
N ASP A 262 9.71 23.45 -18.06
CA ASP A 262 10.57 22.98 -19.14
C ASP A 262 10.77 21.45 -19.03
N LEU A 263 10.90 20.78 -20.17
CA LEU A 263 11.20 19.34 -20.21
C LEU A 263 12.68 19.13 -20.52
N ALA A 264 13.47 18.81 -19.48
CA ALA A 264 14.87 18.41 -19.62
C ALA A 264 15.00 16.89 -19.69
N ALA A 265 15.73 16.39 -20.69
CA ALA A 265 15.89 14.98 -20.98
C ALA A 265 17.33 14.61 -21.29
N ARG A 266 17.73 13.38 -20.95
CA ARG A 266 18.91 12.74 -21.55
C ARG A 266 18.47 12.07 -22.86
N TYR A 267 18.93 12.62 -23.98
CA TYR A 267 18.47 12.21 -25.31
C TYR A 267 19.21 10.95 -25.81
N GLY A 268 20.49 10.82 -25.47
CA GLY A 268 21.29 9.61 -25.72
C GLY A 268 22.74 9.81 -25.34
N GLY A 269 23.43 8.81 -24.78
CA GLY A 269 24.85 8.92 -24.44
C GLY A 269 25.16 10.15 -23.56
N ASP A 270 25.89 11.11 -24.12
CA ASP A 270 26.27 12.41 -23.57
C ASP A 270 25.45 13.60 -24.08
N GLU A 271 24.38 13.33 -24.82
CA GLU A 271 23.45 14.30 -25.37
C GLU A 271 22.26 14.53 -24.44
N PHE A 272 21.93 15.80 -24.24
CA PHE A 272 20.78 16.27 -23.48
C PHE A 272 19.91 17.16 -24.35
N LEU A 273 18.60 17.14 -24.07
CA LEU A 273 17.61 17.94 -24.78
C LEU A 273 16.75 18.70 -23.78
N VAL A 274 16.46 19.97 -24.07
CA VAL A 274 15.55 20.79 -23.27
C VAL A 274 14.49 21.40 -24.16
N LEU A 275 13.21 21.10 -23.89
CA LEU A 275 12.07 21.79 -24.50
C LEU A 275 11.57 22.87 -23.54
N MET A 276 11.45 24.10 -24.03
CA MET A 276 11.05 25.26 -23.24
C MET A 276 9.79 25.90 -23.84
N PRO A 277 8.60 25.56 -23.33
CA PRO A 277 7.35 26.16 -23.76
C PRO A 277 7.34 27.67 -23.49
N GLN A 278 6.64 28.43 -24.34
CA GLN A 278 6.47 29.88 -24.22
C GLN A 278 7.80 30.65 -24.10
N THR A 279 8.85 30.14 -24.75
CA THR A 279 10.21 30.67 -24.66
C THR A 279 10.71 31.05 -26.05
N ASN A 280 11.08 32.32 -26.22
CA ASN A 280 11.62 32.80 -27.47
C ASN A 280 13.13 32.52 -27.60
N CYS A 281 13.64 32.68 -28.81
CA CYS A 281 15.03 32.37 -29.15
C CYS A 281 16.08 33.14 -28.33
N ARG A 282 15.83 34.42 -28.05
CA ARG A 282 16.74 35.23 -27.23
C ARG A 282 16.80 34.72 -25.79
N THR A 283 15.65 34.39 -25.21
CA THR A 283 15.59 33.81 -23.85
C THR A 283 16.22 32.43 -23.80
N ALA A 284 15.98 31.59 -24.81
CA ALA A 284 16.62 30.29 -24.94
C ALA A 284 18.16 30.39 -24.97
N ALA A 285 18.69 31.33 -25.76
CA ALA A 285 20.13 31.58 -25.84
C ALA A 285 20.73 32.06 -24.50
N LEU A 286 20.00 32.91 -23.76
CA LEU A 286 20.41 33.33 -22.42
C LEU A 286 20.48 32.15 -21.44
N VAL A 287 19.47 31.26 -21.45
CA VAL A 287 19.46 30.03 -20.63
C VAL A 287 20.64 29.14 -21.02
N ALA A 288 20.90 28.93 -22.31
CA ALA A 288 22.05 28.17 -22.80
C ALA A 288 23.38 28.76 -22.33
N GLY A 289 23.52 30.10 -22.35
CA GLY A 289 24.71 30.79 -21.84
C GLY A 289 24.94 30.58 -20.35
N ARG A 290 23.88 30.68 -19.54
CA ARG A 290 23.95 30.38 -18.10
C ARG A 290 24.30 28.92 -17.85
N LEU A 291 23.65 28.00 -18.57
CA LEU A 291 23.92 26.56 -18.48
C LEU A 291 25.38 26.23 -18.76
N SER A 292 25.94 26.75 -19.86
CA SER A 292 27.36 26.57 -20.19
C SER A 292 28.28 27.12 -19.09
N THR A 293 27.98 28.32 -18.59
CA THR A 293 28.76 28.95 -17.51
C THR A 293 28.71 28.15 -16.20
N SER A 294 27.51 27.72 -15.80
CA SER A 294 27.30 26.93 -14.58
C SER A 294 27.93 25.55 -14.68
N PHE A 295 27.86 24.92 -15.86
CA PHE A 295 28.53 23.64 -16.13
C PHE A 295 30.05 23.77 -16.00
N HIS A 296 30.66 24.81 -16.58
CA HIS A 296 32.10 25.03 -16.45
C HIS A 296 32.54 25.21 -14.99
N ARG A 297 31.74 25.91 -14.17
CA ARG A 297 32.00 26.05 -12.73
C ARG A 297 31.86 24.72 -11.98
N SER A 298 30.79 23.97 -12.24
CA SER A 298 30.51 22.71 -11.56
C SER A 298 31.50 21.61 -11.94
N ALA A 299 31.87 21.51 -13.22
CA ALA A 299 32.89 20.59 -13.72
C ALA A 299 34.28 20.87 -13.10
N ALA A 300 34.66 22.15 -12.98
CA ALA A 300 35.91 22.54 -12.31
C ALA A 300 35.94 22.16 -10.82
N ALA A 301 34.81 22.28 -10.12
CA ALA A 301 34.73 22.03 -8.67
C ALA A 301 34.52 20.54 -8.30
N GLY A 302 33.72 19.81 -9.07
CA GLY A 302 33.19 18.49 -8.68
C GLY A 302 33.82 17.28 -9.38
N ALA A 303 34.31 17.44 -10.62
CA ALA A 303 34.79 16.32 -11.44
C ALA A 303 36.32 16.15 -11.39
N GLY A 304 36.98 16.54 -10.30
CA GLY A 304 38.44 16.40 -10.15
C GLY A 304 39.27 17.26 -11.11
N GLY A 305 38.74 18.41 -11.56
CA GLY A 305 39.45 19.33 -12.46
C GLY A 305 39.46 18.91 -13.93
N VAL A 306 38.54 18.03 -14.35
CA VAL A 306 38.39 17.62 -15.76
C VAL A 306 37.96 18.81 -16.61
N ARG A 307 38.77 19.15 -17.62
CA ARG A 307 38.43 20.14 -18.64
C ARG A 307 37.48 19.50 -19.67
N CYS A 308 36.19 19.55 -19.37
CA CYS A 308 35.12 19.21 -20.32
C CYS A 308 34.45 20.49 -20.84
N GLY A 309 34.22 20.56 -22.15
CA GLY A 309 33.43 21.62 -22.78
C GLY A 309 31.97 21.21 -22.96
N MET A 310 31.13 22.16 -23.37
CA MET A 310 29.76 21.89 -23.75
C MET A 310 29.43 22.70 -25.00
N SER A 311 28.89 22.03 -26.01
CA SER A 311 28.35 22.66 -27.21
C SER A 311 26.82 22.63 -27.15
N ILE A 312 26.16 23.70 -27.60
CA ILE A 312 24.70 23.82 -27.54
C ILE A 312 24.16 24.31 -28.88
N GLY A 313 23.16 23.62 -29.42
CA GLY A 313 22.36 24.07 -30.56
C GLY A 313 20.96 24.47 -30.10
N VAL A 314 20.47 25.61 -30.58
CA VAL A 314 19.15 26.14 -30.22
C VAL A 314 18.30 26.30 -31.47
N SER A 315 17.05 25.85 -31.40
CA SER A 315 16.01 26.14 -32.41
C SER A 315 14.75 26.66 -31.73
N CYS A 316 14.01 27.51 -32.43
CA CYS A 316 12.75 28.06 -31.93
C CYS A 316 11.71 28.07 -33.02
N LEU A 317 10.46 27.87 -32.62
CA LEU A 317 9.31 27.81 -33.53
C LEU A 317 9.17 29.12 -34.33
N SER A 318 9.31 30.27 -33.68
CA SER A 318 9.18 31.58 -34.33
C SER A 318 10.28 31.93 -35.35
N VAL A 319 11.49 31.39 -35.15
CA VAL A 319 12.69 31.75 -35.95
C VAL A 319 12.97 30.72 -37.03
N SER A 320 13.08 29.44 -36.65
CA SER A 320 13.46 28.35 -37.55
C SER A 320 12.29 27.77 -38.34
N ARG A 321 11.05 28.18 -38.01
CA ARG A 321 9.79 27.81 -38.70
C ARG A 321 9.67 26.30 -39.02
N PRO A 322 9.85 25.44 -38.02
CA PRO A 322 9.78 23.99 -38.21
C PRO A 322 8.38 23.54 -38.65
N LEU A 323 8.32 22.49 -39.46
CA LEU A 323 7.05 21.88 -39.92
C LEU A 323 6.33 21.13 -38.79
N ASP A 324 7.08 20.48 -37.91
CA ASP A 324 6.57 19.76 -36.75
C ASP A 324 7.61 19.74 -35.61
N GLY A 325 7.28 19.06 -34.51
CA GLY A 325 8.20 18.93 -33.38
C GLY A 325 9.51 18.20 -33.72
N LYS A 326 9.50 17.23 -34.64
CA LYS A 326 10.73 16.51 -35.02
C LYS A 326 11.67 17.42 -35.80
N ASP A 327 11.11 18.25 -36.67
CA ASP A 327 11.82 19.27 -37.42
C ASP A 327 12.45 20.32 -36.49
N LEU A 328 11.75 20.70 -35.41
CA LEU A 328 12.31 21.56 -34.35
C LEU A 328 13.56 20.93 -33.71
N ILE A 329 13.52 19.64 -33.36
CA ILE A 329 14.70 18.93 -32.81
C ILE A 329 15.82 18.87 -33.85
N MET A 330 15.51 18.55 -35.10
CA MET A 330 16.49 18.47 -36.18
C MET A 330 17.19 19.81 -36.41
N HIS A 331 16.47 20.93 -36.33
CA HIS A 331 17.07 22.27 -36.40
C HIS A 331 18.02 22.56 -35.23
N ALA A 332 17.68 22.14 -34.01
CA ALA A 332 18.58 22.28 -32.85
C ALA A 332 19.83 21.40 -33.01
N ASP A 333 19.67 20.18 -33.52
CA ASP A 333 20.77 19.25 -33.78
C ASP A 333 21.72 19.78 -34.87
N ASN A 334 21.20 20.34 -35.96
CA ASN A 334 22.02 20.99 -36.99
C ASN A 334 22.82 22.18 -36.43
N ALA A 335 22.22 22.97 -35.54
CA ALA A 335 22.92 24.05 -34.86
C ALA A 335 24.02 23.51 -33.93
N LEU A 336 23.75 22.42 -33.19
CA LEU A 336 24.75 21.77 -32.34
C LEU A 336 25.91 21.21 -33.17
N TYR A 337 25.60 20.59 -34.30
CA TYR A 337 26.60 20.08 -35.25
C TYR A 337 27.52 21.20 -35.73
N ALA A 338 26.95 22.36 -36.10
CA ALA A 338 27.73 23.54 -36.46
C ALA A 338 28.60 24.05 -35.29
N ALA A 339 28.08 24.08 -34.06
CA ALA A 339 28.85 24.46 -32.87
C ALA A 339 30.08 23.55 -32.66
N LYS A 340 29.90 22.24 -32.85
CA LYS A 340 30.98 21.24 -32.76
C LYS A 340 32.01 21.40 -33.86
N HIS A 341 31.57 21.69 -35.09
CA HIS A 341 32.46 21.88 -36.24
C HIS A 341 33.24 23.19 -36.19
N ASP A 342 32.65 24.23 -35.62
CA ASP A 342 33.25 25.55 -35.52
C ASP A 342 34.23 25.69 -34.33
N GLY A 343 34.60 24.58 -33.68
CA GLY A 343 35.62 24.56 -32.62
C GLY A 343 35.09 24.32 -31.21
N LYS A 344 33.84 23.83 -31.07
CA LYS A 344 33.24 23.38 -29.81
C LYS A 344 33.07 24.51 -28.78
N GLY A 345 32.53 24.18 -27.60
CA GLY A 345 32.43 25.09 -26.46
C GLY A 345 31.59 26.34 -26.71
N ARG A 346 30.59 26.25 -27.59
CA ARG A 346 29.81 27.41 -28.05
C ARG A 346 28.34 27.10 -28.25
N ILE A 347 27.57 28.17 -28.37
CA ILE A 347 26.13 28.14 -28.58
C ILE A 347 25.87 28.60 -30.02
N MET A 348 25.09 27.83 -30.76
CA MET A 348 24.66 28.16 -32.13
C MET A 348 23.13 28.14 -32.21
N ILE A 349 22.59 29.03 -33.03
CA ILE A 349 21.15 29.19 -33.21
C ILE A 349 20.77 28.86 -34.66
N CYS A 350 19.75 28.03 -34.84
CA CYS A 350 19.16 27.79 -36.15
C CYS A 350 18.30 28.98 -36.56
N GLY A 351 18.73 29.67 -37.63
CA GLY A 351 18.04 30.79 -38.24
C GLY A 351 17.03 30.36 -39.32
N PRO A 352 16.32 31.33 -39.92
CA PRO A 352 15.31 31.06 -40.95
C PRO A 352 15.87 30.52 -42.28
N ASP A 353 17.13 30.78 -42.59
CA ASP A 353 17.79 30.39 -43.85
C ASP A 353 18.91 29.32 -43.66
N GLY A 354 18.98 28.70 -42.49
CA GLY A 354 20.05 27.79 -42.09
C GLY A 354 20.65 28.14 -40.72
N VAL A 355 21.77 27.52 -40.35
CA VAL A 355 22.46 27.84 -39.08
C VAL A 355 23.16 29.18 -39.22
N ASN A 356 22.69 30.20 -38.49
CA ASN A 356 23.39 31.49 -38.42
C ASN A 356 24.44 31.43 -37.31
N CYS A 357 25.68 31.78 -37.66
CA CYS A 357 26.83 31.76 -36.75
C CYS A 357 26.84 32.88 -35.69
N ASP A 358 25.89 33.81 -35.74
CA ASP A 358 25.85 34.95 -34.83
C ASP A 358 24.77 34.77 -33.77
N VAL A 359 25.14 34.29 -32.57
CA VAL A 359 25.11 35.10 -31.33
C VAL A 359 26.06 34.46 -30.32
N VAL A 360 27.32 34.91 -30.31
CA VAL A 360 28.10 34.89 -29.08
C VAL A 360 27.47 35.95 -28.17
N LEU A 361 26.75 35.54 -27.11
CA LEU A 361 26.40 36.45 -26.01
C LEU A 361 27.64 36.70 -25.14
N THR A 362 28.73 37.17 -25.74
CA THR A 362 29.80 37.88 -25.03
C THR A 362 29.56 39.35 -25.31
N GLU A 363 29.31 40.14 -24.26
CA GLU A 363 29.07 41.59 -24.25
C GLU A 363 27.60 42.07 -24.32
N SER A 364 26.79 41.79 -23.29
CA SER A 364 25.66 42.67 -22.91
C SER A 364 25.01 42.34 -21.55
N LEU A 365 25.70 41.64 -20.64
CA LEU A 365 25.24 41.46 -19.24
C LEU A 365 25.91 42.42 -18.24
N ALA A 366 26.36 43.58 -18.72
CA ALA A 366 26.78 44.69 -17.87
C ALA A 366 26.22 46.01 -18.41
N GLN A 367 24.93 46.27 -18.15
CA GLN A 367 24.35 47.58 -17.83
C GLN A 367 22.86 47.44 -17.52
#